data_AF-A0A7C3LRP2-F1
#
_entry.id   AF-A0A7C3LRP2-F1
#
_cell.length_a   1.000
_cell.length_b   1.000
_cell.length_c   1.000
_cell.angle_alpha   90.00
_cell.angle_beta   90.00
_cell.angle_gamma   90.00
#
_symmetry.space_group_name_H-M   'P 1'
#
loop_
_entity.id
_entity.type
_entity.pdbx_description
1 polymer ?
#
loop_
_entity_poly.entity_id
_entity_poly.type
_entity_poly.pdbx_seq_one_letter_code
_entity_poly.pdbx_strand_id
1 'polypeptide(L)'
;LEDLAKMPASTIQVLGAEKALFRALRTGGRPPKHGVLFQYPEIHTAPKWQRGKIARAVATKLAIAAKADYFTGRFIADKLRKDLQERIAEIKELYAKPPAKPVPEKVKGPERPPFKRGKRGRGGR
;
A
#
# COMPACT_ATOMS: atom_id res chain seq x y z
N LEU A 1 9.18 12.46 20.85
CA LEU A 1 8.41 11.22 21.12
C LEU A 1 6.91 11.49 21.18
N GLU A 2 6.48 12.59 21.81
CA GLU A 2 5.08 13.01 21.91
C GLU A 2 4.30 12.96 20.57
N ASP A 3 4.84 13.58 19.51
CA ASP A 3 4.15 13.62 18.20
C ASP A 3 3.88 12.22 17.65
N LEU A 4 4.87 11.32 17.74
CA LEU A 4 4.73 9.94 17.29
C LEU A 4 3.69 9.16 18.11
N ALA A 5 3.63 9.40 19.43
CA ALA A 5 2.65 8.76 20.31
C ALA A 5 1.21 9.21 20.02
N LYS A 6 1.03 10.44 19.53
CA LYS A 6 -0.28 10.99 19.13
C LYS A 6 -0.70 10.57 17.72
N MET A 7 0.23 10.14 16.87
CA MET A 7 -0.09 9.70 15.50
C MET A 7 -0.89 8.37 15.48
N PRO A 8 -1.86 8.23 14.56
CA PRO A 8 -2.51 6.95 14.31
C PRO A 8 -1.57 6.01 13.53
N ALA A 9 -1.80 4.70 13.67
CA ALA A 9 -1.01 3.69 12.97
C ALA A 9 -1.04 3.83 11.44
N SER A 10 -2.16 4.32 10.89
CA SER A 10 -2.30 4.58 9.45
C SER A 10 -1.33 5.66 8.96
N THR A 11 -1.10 6.70 9.75
CA THR A 11 -0.09 7.74 9.46
C THR A 11 1.31 7.15 9.58
N ILE A 12 1.60 6.46 10.69
CA ILE A 12 2.91 5.82 10.93
C ILE A 12 3.29 4.87 9.78
N GLN A 13 2.33 4.13 9.23
CA GLN A 13 2.52 3.23 8.10
C GLN A 13 3.15 3.94 6.89
N VAL A 14 2.79 5.20 6.63
CA VAL A 14 3.15 5.94 5.42
C VAL A 14 4.04 7.16 5.67
N LEU A 15 4.56 7.34 6.89
CA LEU A 15 5.56 8.37 7.21
C LEU A 15 6.76 8.27 6.25
N GLY A 16 7.19 9.37 5.66
CA GLY A 16 8.21 9.46 4.61
C GLY A 16 7.72 9.17 3.19
N ALA A 17 6.43 8.86 3.00
CA ALA A 17 5.80 8.70 1.68
C ALA A 17 4.74 9.79 1.40
N GLU A 18 4.84 10.94 2.05
CA GLU A 18 3.88 12.04 2.03
C GLU A 18 3.60 12.51 0.61
N LYS A 19 4.65 12.75 -0.20
CA LYS A 19 4.51 13.19 -1.59
C LYS A 19 3.69 12.19 -2.43
N ALA A 20 3.94 10.89 -2.25
CA ALA A 20 3.21 9.84 -2.96
C ALA A 20 1.77 9.70 -2.47
N LEU A 21 1.56 9.84 -1.15
CA LEU A 21 0.24 9.82 -0.52
C LEU A 21 -0.61 11.00 -0.99
N PHE A 22 -0.10 12.23 -0.92
CA PHE A 22 -0.83 13.43 -1.35
C PHE A 22 -1.13 13.40 -2.85
N ARG A 23 -0.20 12.88 -3.67
CA ARG A 23 -0.47 12.65 -5.10
C ARG A 23 -1.62 11.67 -5.29
N ALA A 24 -1.63 10.55 -4.57
CA ALA A 24 -2.70 9.56 -4.66
C ALA A 24 -4.05 10.14 -4.22
N LEU A 25 -4.10 10.92 -3.14
CA LEU A 25 -5.31 11.60 -2.67
C LEU A 25 -5.84 12.61 -3.69
N ARG A 26 -4.95 13.41 -4.32
CA ARG A 26 -5.34 14.41 -5.32
C ARG A 26 -5.83 13.79 -6.64
N THR A 27 -5.24 12.66 -7.04
CA THR A 27 -5.50 12.03 -8.36
C THR A 27 -6.47 10.86 -8.28
N GLY A 28 -6.89 10.44 -7.08
CA GLY A 28 -7.61 9.17 -6.87
C GLY A 28 -6.76 7.94 -7.15
N GLY A 29 -5.42 8.09 -7.18
CA GLY A 29 -4.49 7.01 -7.45
C GLY A 29 -4.35 6.02 -6.28
N ARG A 30 -3.58 4.95 -6.50
CA ARG A 30 -3.30 3.97 -5.44
C ARG A 30 -2.37 4.58 -4.38
N PRO A 31 -2.75 4.58 -3.09
CA PRO A 31 -1.91 5.11 -2.02
C PRO A 31 -0.66 4.23 -1.79
N PRO A 32 0.42 4.79 -1.23
CA PRO A 32 1.61 4.02 -0.86
C PRO A 32 1.28 2.97 0.22
N LYS A 33 1.92 1.79 0.13
CA LYS A 33 1.72 0.71 1.11
C LYS A 33 2.50 0.91 2.39
N HIS A 34 3.64 1.59 2.31
CA HIS A 34 4.59 1.82 3.39
C HIS A 34 5.42 3.06 3.04
N GLY A 35 5.89 3.77 4.07
CA GLY A 35 6.91 4.81 3.94
C GLY A 35 8.27 4.31 4.43
N VAL A 36 8.86 4.98 5.41
CA VAL A 36 10.16 4.64 6.02
C VAL A 36 10.19 3.21 6.57
N LEU A 37 9.05 2.66 6.97
CA LEU A 37 8.93 1.27 7.44
C LEU A 37 9.39 0.25 6.40
N PHE A 38 9.50 0.61 5.12
CA PHE A 38 10.06 -0.28 4.09
C PHE A 38 11.48 -0.78 4.40
N GLN A 39 12.24 -0.04 5.20
CA GLN A 39 13.60 -0.43 5.61
C GLN A 39 13.60 -1.60 6.61
N TYR A 40 12.47 -1.93 7.24
CA TYR A 40 12.38 -3.07 8.14
C TYR A 40 12.56 -4.39 7.36
N PRO A 41 13.48 -5.30 7.77
CA PRO A 41 13.85 -6.47 6.97
C PRO A 41 12.68 -7.36 6.54
N GLU A 42 11.70 -7.57 7.43
CA GLU A 42 10.50 -8.38 7.14
C GLU A 42 9.60 -7.76 6.07
N ILE A 43 9.65 -6.44 5.87
CA ILE A 43 8.88 -5.75 4.83
C ILE A 43 9.68 -5.72 3.53
N HIS A 44 10.98 -5.41 3.60
CA HIS A 44 11.84 -5.30 2.43
C HIS A 44 11.93 -6.63 1.66
N THR A 45 12.16 -7.72 2.39
CA THR A 45 12.36 -9.07 1.83
C THR A 45 11.05 -9.75 1.43
N ALA A 46 9.91 -9.34 1.99
CA ALA A 46 8.63 -9.97 1.71
C ALA A 46 8.15 -9.76 0.26
N PRO A 47 7.37 -10.73 -0.28
CA PRO A 47 6.71 -10.58 -1.58
C PRO A 47 5.77 -9.36 -1.64
N LYS A 48 5.68 -8.74 -2.83
CA LYS A 48 4.94 -7.46 -3.05
C LYS A 48 3.49 -7.46 -2.55
N TRP A 49 2.82 -8.62 -2.53
CA TRP A 49 1.43 -8.78 -2.07
C TRP A 49 1.30 -8.90 -0.54
N GLN A 50 2.37 -9.26 0.16
CA GLN A 50 2.42 -9.37 1.62
C GLN A 50 2.89 -8.06 2.28
N ARG A 51 3.77 -7.29 1.62
CA ARG A 51 4.39 -6.06 2.18
C ARG A 51 3.42 -5.11 2.87
N GLY A 52 2.26 -4.85 2.27
CA GLY A 52 1.28 -3.93 2.84
C GLY A 52 0.65 -4.45 4.14
N LYS A 53 0.46 -5.77 4.25
CA LYS A 53 -0.09 -6.41 5.46
C LYS A 53 0.94 -6.39 6.59
N ILE A 54 2.20 -6.70 6.27
CA ILE A 54 3.30 -6.69 7.24
C ILE A 54 3.59 -5.25 7.70
N ALA A 55 3.62 -4.27 6.78
CA ALA A 55 3.77 -2.85 7.12
C ALA A 55 2.68 -2.35 8.05
N ARG A 56 1.42 -2.76 7.84
CA ARG A 56 0.32 -2.44 8.75
C ARG A 56 0.52 -3.04 10.14
N ALA A 57 0.89 -4.32 10.23
CA ALA A 57 1.14 -4.98 11.51
C ALA A 57 2.27 -4.29 12.31
N VAL A 58 3.37 -3.95 11.62
CA VAL A 58 4.50 -3.20 12.20
C VAL A 58 4.04 -1.82 12.69
N ALA A 59 3.33 -1.05 11.86
CA ALA A 59 2.86 0.29 12.22
C ALA A 59 1.91 0.27 13.44
N THR A 60 1.03 -0.73 13.55
CA THR A 60 0.16 -0.90 14.72
C THR A 60 0.95 -1.16 15.99
N LYS A 61 1.93 -2.07 15.95
CA LYS A 61 2.75 -2.38 17.13
C LYS A 61 3.66 -1.21 17.52
N LEU A 62 4.21 -0.48 16.55
CA LEU A 62 4.97 0.76 16.79
C LEU A 62 4.11 1.87 17.41
N ALA A 63 2.85 2.03 16.98
CA ALA A 63 1.94 3.00 17.59
C ALA A 63 1.69 2.69 19.07
N ILE A 64 1.51 1.41 19.42
CA ILE A 64 1.32 0.98 20.81
C ILE A 64 2.60 1.19 21.62
N ALA A 65 3.77 0.84 21.06
CA ALA A 65 5.07 1.07 21.71
C ALA A 65 5.29 2.56 22.00
N ALA A 66 5.13 3.42 20.99
CA ALA A 66 5.32 4.87 21.15
C ALA A 66 4.38 5.47 22.20
N LYS A 67 3.13 4.98 22.28
CA LYS A 67 2.19 5.38 23.33
C LYS A 67 2.59 4.89 24.72
N ALA A 68 3.02 3.63 24.83
CA ALA A 68 3.47 3.08 26.10
C ALA A 68 4.70 3.84 26.62
N ASP A 69 5.69 4.07 25.76
CA ASP A 69 6.91 4.81 26.09
C ASP A 69 6.61 6.25 26.53
N TYR A 70 5.71 6.95 25.84
CA TYR A 70 5.38 8.34 26.14
C TYR A 70 4.45 8.51 27.35
N PHE A 71 3.34 7.75 27.42
CA PHE A 71 2.29 7.98 28.43
C PHE A 71 2.48 7.17 29.72
N THR A 72 3.16 6.03 29.67
CA THR A 72 3.24 5.11 30.81
C THR A 72 4.65 4.81 31.29
N GLY A 73 5.66 4.91 30.41
CA GLY A 73 7.03 4.49 30.69
C GLY A 73 7.20 2.99 30.96
N ARG A 74 6.19 2.16 30.71
CA ARG A 74 6.23 0.71 30.96
C ARG A 74 6.95 -0.01 29.83
N PHE A 75 7.91 -0.86 30.18
CA PHE A 75 8.57 -1.73 29.22
C PHE A 75 7.64 -2.87 28.79
N ILE A 76 7.13 -2.79 27.55
CA ILE A 76 6.24 -3.81 26.95
C ILE A 76 6.81 -4.40 25.65
N ALA A 77 8.09 -4.13 25.35
CA ALA A 77 8.69 -4.43 24.06
C ALA A 77 8.69 -5.93 23.74
N ASP A 78 8.99 -6.80 24.71
CA ASP A 78 9.07 -8.25 24.50
C ASP A 78 7.74 -8.84 24.02
N LYS A 79 6.64 -8.45 24.68
CA LYS A 79 5.30 -8.86 24.30
C LYS A 79 4.94 -8.36 22.89
N LEU A 80 5.20 -7.08 22.60
CA LEU A 80 4.90 -6.52 21.28
C LEU A 80 5.71 -7.18 20.17
N ARG A 81 6.97 -7.53 20.43
CA ARG A 81 7.84 -8.22 19.49
C ARG A 81 7.34 -9.62 19.20
N LYS A 82 6.95 -10.38 20.23
CA LYS A 82 6.36 -11.72 20.08
C LYS A 82 5.09 -11.67 19.24
N ASP A 83 4.13 -10.82 19.62
CA ASP A 83 2.88 -10.68 18.88
C ASP A 83 3.10 -10.27 17.41
N LEU A 84 4.10 -9.42 17.14
CA LEU A 84 4.44 -9.00 15.79
C LEU A 84 4.99 -10.17 14.97
N GLN A 85 5.88 -10.97 15.54
CA GLN A 85 6.48 -12.12 14.87
C GLN A 85 5.42 -13.18 14.54
N GLU A 86 4.55 -13.51 15.48
CA GLU A 86 3.41 -14.42 15.26
C GLU A 86 2.53 -13.91 14.12
N ARG A 87 2.17 -12.62 14.14
CA ARG A 87 1.35 -12.02 13.09
C ARG A 87 2.03 -12.03 11.71
N ILE A 88 3.34 -11.82 11.65
CA ILE A 88 4.10 -11.89 10.40
C ILE A 88 4.14 -13.33 9.87
N ALA A 89 4.33 -14.32 10.73
CA ALA A 89 4.29 -15.73 10.37
C ALA A 89 2.92 -16.11 9.78
N GLU A 90 1.83 -15.76 10.47
CA GLU A 90 0.46 -15.96 9.97
C GLU A 90 0.25 -15.33 8.58
N ILE A 91 0.73 -14.11 8.36
CA ILE A 91 0.60 -13.42 7.06
C ILE A 91 1.37 -14.18 5.97
N LYS A 92 2.56 -14.70 6.28
CA LYS A 92 3.38 -15.45 5.33
C LYS A 92 2.71 -16.76 4.94
N GLU A 93 2.07 -17.45 5.89
CA GLU A 93 1.34 -18.70 5.66
C GLU A 93 0.03 -18.46 4.90
N LEU A 94 -0.85 -17.60 5.41
CA LEU A 94 -2.18 -17.36 4.83
C LEU A 94 -2.11 -16.76 3.42
N TYR A 95 -1.05 -16.00 3.12
CA TYR A 95 -0.87 -15.34 1.83
C TYR A 95 0.38 -15.82 1.09
N ALA A 96 0.72 -17.10 1.22
CA ALA A 96 1.84 -17.70 0.50
C ALA A 96 1.71 -17.54 -1.02
N LYS A 97 0.51 -17.72 -1.57
CA LYS A 97 0.23 -17.58 -3.01
C LYS A 97 -0.07 -16.13 -3.38
N PRO A 98 0.42 -15.65 -4.55
CA PRO A 98 0.08 -14.33 -5.04
C PRO A 98 -1.43 -14.25 -5.32
N PRO A 99 -2.09 -13.10 -5.06
CA PRO A 99 -3.48 -12.92 -5.44
C PRO A 99 -3.63 -13.04 -6.96
N ALA A 100 -4.72 -13.66 -7.41
CA ALA A 100 -5.05 -13.72 -8.83
C ALA A 100 -4.99 -12.30 -9.42
N LYS A 101 -4.28 -12.13 -10.55
CA LYS A 101 -4.23 -10.84 -11.23
C LYS A 101 -5.67 -10.44 -11.56
N PRO A 102 -6.11 -9.20 -11.24
CA PRO A 102 -7.39 -8.73 -11.75
C PRO A 102 -7.31 -8.81 -13.27
N VAL A 103 -8.18 -9.62 -13.87
CA VAL A 103 -8.37 -9.64 -15.31
C VAL A 103 -8.72 -8.20 -15.69
N PRO A 104 -8.03 -7.57 -16.65
CA PRO A 104 -8.41 -6.23 -17.08
C PRO A 104 -9.84 -6.31 -17.59
N GLU A 105 -10.75 -5.67 -16.87
CA GLU A 105 -12.11 -5.45 -17.31
C GLU A 105 -11.99 -4.74 -18.66
N LYS A 106 -12.46 -5.40 -19.74
CA LYS A 106 -12.44 -4.81 -21.07
C LYS A 106 -13.32 -3.58 -21.03
N VAL A 107 -12.72 -2.40 -20.85
CA VAL A 107 -13.40 -1.13 -21.03
C VAL A 107 -13.86 -1.13 -22.49
N LYS A 108 -15.17 -1.31 -22.72
CA LYS A 108 -15.79 -1.08 -24.03
C LYS A 108 -15.57 0.39 -24.36
N GLY A 109 -14.50 0.68 -25.09
CA GLY A 109 -14.30 2.02 -25.65
C GLY A 109 -15.47 2.38 -26.57
N PRO A 110 -15.80 3.68 -26.72
CA PRO A 110 -16.84 4.09 -27.65
C PRO A 110 -16.50 3.57 -29.04
N GLU A 111 -17.48 2.96 -29.71
CA GLU A 111 -17.34 2.47 -31.07
C GLU A 111 -16.83 3.62 -31.96
N ARG A 112 -15.65 3.43 -32.57
CA ARG A 112 -15.12 4.40 -33.51
C ARG A 112 -16.08 4.47 -34.70
N PRO A 113 -16.56 5.65 -35.11
CA PRO A 113 -17.47 5.74 -36.24
C PRO A 113 -16.78 5.23 -37.52
N PRO A 114 -17.53 4.63 -38.46
CA PRO A 114 -16.96 4.04 -39.65
C PRO A 114 -16.28 5.11 -40.50
N PHE A 115 -15.04 4.83 -40.91
CA PHE A 115 -14.24 5.69 -41.79
C PHE A 115 -14.95 5.80 -43.15
N LYS A 116 -15.61 6.94 -43.42
CA LYS A 116 -16.20 7.23 -44.74
C LYS A 116 -15.07 7.42 -45.75
N ARG A 117 -14.79 6.37 -46.52
CA ARG A 117 -13.86 6.40 -47.65
C ARG A 117 -14.48 7.27 -48.75
N GLY A 118 -14.04 8.53 -48.84
CA GLY A 118 -14.48 9.46 -49.87
C GLY A 118 -14.30 8.86 -51.26
N LYS A 119 -15.38 8.78 -52.04
CA LYS A 119 -15.34 8.44 -53.46
C LYS A 119 -14.50 9.52 -54.16
N ARG A 120 -13.27 9.19 -54.55
CA ARG A 120 -12.54 9.97 -55.57
C ARG A 120 -13.37 9.90 -56.85
N GLY A 121 -13.98 11.03 -57.21
CA GLY A 121 -14.69 11.18 -58.46
C GLY A 121 -13.76 10.92 -59.63
N ARG A 122 -14.16 9.98 -60.49
CA ARG A 122 -13.71 9.94 -61.89
C ARG A 122 -14.38 11.13 -62.58
N GLY A 123 -13.63 12.21 -62.78
CA GLY A 123 -13.92 13.22 -63.80
C GLY A 123 -12.89 13.02 -64.91
N GLY A 124 -13.37 12.60 -66.09
CA GLY A 124 -12.54 12.37 -67.27
C GLY A 124 -12.38 13.62 -68.13
N ARG A 125 -11.41 13.50 -69.05
CA ARG A 125 -11.18 14.23 -70.32
C ARG A 125 -11.36 15.74 -70.32
#